data_AF-A0A928E670-F1
#
_entry.id   AF-A0A928E670-F1
#
_cell.length_a   1.000
_cell.length_b   1.000
_cell.length_c   1.000
_cell.angle_alpha   90.00
_cell.angle_beta   90.00
_cell.angle_gamma   90.00
#
_symmetry.space_group_name_H-M   'P 1'
#
loop_
_entity.id
_entity.type
_entity.pdbx_description
1 polymer ?
#
loop_
_entity_poly.entity_id
_entity_poly.type
_entity_poly.pdbx_seq_one_letter_code
_entity_poly.pdbx_strand_id
1 'polypeptide(L)'
;MVDFIKKINDAIRTIKYRINPYTKIKTIDELNKVYALNYHDLSALDLREQGDLFYDYNGNKTHPWTNNVIWPTPDKMPANFSPQKLLESSMRPRLIEDLHQSGKTGHGINIAIIDGQIDATNPEYSNQIKLISHSTKIQTSNTTPEHHGPLVACRAVGKNTGTAPDANLYYFNVAKNRETNFFDSNIDAFERVLEYQKNAHESERIHILSCSFGLRANTSGQRATTEQIAKVYELIQQLHNLGIQIIHCSPTPTEQNDIEQRGQVEQILKQHGYQTIHWHDQEFSNRNPNQPIFGRFVNSPDLISIPTRNMSHIDHHQDVRFDPNGGDSSAAPYLAGVFACALQGNTIFCTRENWQDELIEIMKQTASKHPMGGKVINPTGIVERVSQIARTMEMDLIKHQASQHE
;
A
#
# COMPACT_ATOMS: atom_id res chain seq x y z
N MET A 1 16.67 29.42 -20.67
CA MET A 1 16.12 28.65 -19.52
C MET A 1 16.24 27.15 -19.75
N VAL A 2 15.79 26.62 -20.90
CA VAL A 2 15.91 25.19 -21.27
C VAL A 2 17.36 24.68 -21.26
N ASP A 3 18.31 25.41 -21.85
CA ASP A 3 19.73 25.02 -21.86
C ASP A 3 20.40 25.01 -20.48
N PHE A 4 19.90 25.85 -19.57
CA PHE A 4 20.41 25.92 -18.20
C PHE A 4 19.92 24.73 -17.37
N ILE A 5 18.64 24.39 -17.50
CA ILE A 5 18.04 23.18 -16.89
C ILE A 5 18.75 21.92 -17.40
N LYS A 6 19.04 21.85 -18.71
CA LYS A 6 19.79 20.75 -19.31
C LYS A 6 21.19 20.60 -18.71
N LYS A 7 21.95 21.70 -18.59
CA LYS A 7 23.29 21.70 -17.97
C LYS A 7 23.28 21.27 -16.50
N ILE A 8 22.27 21.67 -15.73
CA ILE A 8 22.12 21.24 -14.33
C ILE A 8 21.82 19.74 -14.26
N ASN A 9 20.90 19.24 -15.09
CA ASN A 9 20.58 17.81 -15.14
C ASN A 9 21.80 16.97 -15.55
N ASP A 10 22.59 17.45 -16.51
CA ASP A 10 23.82 16.78 -16.94
C ASP A 10 24.89 16.79 -15.84
N ALA A 11 24.99 17.88 -15.05
CA ALA A 11 25.90 17.96 -13.90
C ALA A 11 25.47 17.04 -12.75
N ILE A 12 24.17 17.00 -12.41
CA ILE A 12 23.61 16.08 -11.41
C ILE A 12 23.85 14.63 -11.85
N ARG A 13 23.61 14.31 -13.12
CA ARG A 13 23.91 12.99 -13.70
C ARG A 13 25.40 12.64 -13.61
N THR A 14 26.29 13.60 -13.86
CA THR A 14 27.74 13.39 -13.75
C THR A 14 28.17 13.11 -12.31
N ILE A 15 27.59 13.80 -11.33
CA ILE A 15 27.83 13.53 -9.90
C ILE A 15 27.30 12.15 -9.53
N LYS A 16 26.06 11.82 -9.92
CA LYS A 16 25.48 10.49 -9.71
C LYS A 16 26.30 9.38 -10.37
N TYR A 17 26.83 9.59 -11.58
CA TYR A 17 27.70 8.66 -12.30
C TYR A 17 28.98 8.32 -11.51
N ARG A 18 29.54 9.28 -10.78
CA ARG A 18 30.72 9.05 -9.94
C ARG A 18 30.42 8.20 -8.70
N ILE A 19 29.16 8.19 -8.27
CA ILE A 19 28.69 7.47 -7.07
C ILE A 19 28.15 6.08 -7.46
N ASN A 20 27.40 6.00 -8.56
CA ASN A 20 26.79 4.79 -9.11
C ASN A 20 27.06 4.73 -10.64
N PRO A 21 27.96 3.85 -11.12
CA PRO A 21 28.25 3.74 -12.55
C PRO A 21 27.06 3.18 -13.31
N TYR A 22 26.80 3.74 -14.49
CA TYR A 22 25.70 3.29 -15.35
C TYR A 22 26.02 1.95 -16.03
N THR A 23 25.06 1.02 -16.00
CA THR A 23 25.12 -0.23 -16.76
C THR A 23 24.52 0.00 -18.15
N LYS A 24 25.36 -0.06 -19.19
CA LYS A 24 24.92 0.09 -20.57
C LYS A 24 24.31 -1.20 -21.09
N ILE A 25 23.07 -1.12 -21.57
CA ILE A 25 22.35 -2.20 -22.24
C ILE A 25 22.47 -2.01 -23.75
N LYS A 26 22.91 -3.06 -24.45
CA LYS A 26 23.24 -3.01 -25.89
C LYS A 26 22.21 -3.70 -26.76
N THR A 27 21.41 -4.61 -26.21
CA THR A 27 20.41 -5.37 -26.97
C THR A 27 19.08 -5.49 -26.22
N ILE A 28 18.00 -5.78 -26.96
CA ILE A 28 16.68 -6.06 -26.37
C ILE A 28 16.71 -7.35 -25.53
N ASP A 29 17.51 -8.34 -25.91
CA ASP A 29 17.68 -9.57 -25.13
C ASP A 29 18.34 -9.35 -23.77
N GLU A 30 19.30 -8.43 -23.69
CA GLU A 30 19.87 -7.98 -22.42
C GLU A 30 18.82 -7.27 -21.57
N LEU A 31 18.05 -6.35 -22.17
CA LEU A 31 16.97 -5.63 -21.50
C LEU A 31 15.94 -6.59 -20.87
N ASN A 32 15.48 -7.59 -21.62
CA ASN A 32 14.49 -8.58 -21.16
C ASN A 32 14.92 -9.40 -19.93
N LYS A 33 16.23 -9.52 -19.70
CA LYS A 33 16.81 -10.24 -18.56
C LYS A 33 16.93 -9.37 -17.31
N VAL A 34 16.84 -8.05 -17.44
CA VAL A 34 16.86 -7.13 -16.30
C VAL A 34 15.55 -7.26 -15.53
N TYR A 35 15.61 -7.24 -14.20
CA TYR A 35 14.39 -7.20 -13.39
C TYR A 35 13.87 -5.76 -13.29
N ALA A 36 14.69 -4.84 -12.78
CA ALA A 36 14.39 -3.42 -12.63
C ALA A 36 15.53 -2.54 -13.15
N LEU A 37 15.17 -1.41 -13.77
CA LEU A 37 16.09 -0.48 -14.41
C LEU A 37 16.39 0.69 -13.47
N ASN A 38 17.52 0.61 -12.77
CA ASN A 38 18.08 1.74 -12.01
C ASN A 38 19.52 1.97 -12.45
N TYR A 39 19.90 3.21 -12.79
CA TYR A 39 21.22 3.52 -13.37
C TYR A 39 21.56 2.69 -14.63
N HIS A 40 20.58 2.48 -15.52
CA HIS A 40 20.79 1.80 -16.79
C HIS A 40 20.83 2.80 -17.95
N ASP A 41 21.75 2.58 -18.90
CA ASP A 41 21.86 3.34 -20.14
C ASP A 41 21.29 2.53 -21.31
N LEU A 42 20.11 2.97 -21.78
CA LEU A 42 19.38 2.38 -22.91
C LEU A 42 19.60 3.17 -24.20
N SER A 43 20.44 4.21 -24.21
CA SER A 43 20.59 5.16 -25.35
C SER A 43 20.97 4.51 -26.68
N ALA A 44 21.55 3.30 -26.64
CA ALA A 44 21.95 2.55 -27.82
C ALA A 44 20.78 1.78 -28.48
N LEU A 45 19.66 1.61 -27.78
CA LEU A 45 18.54 0.79 -28.22
C LEU A 45 17.59 1.56 -29.15
N ASP A 46 16.86 0.79 -29.97
CA ASP A 46 15.64 1.23 -30.64
C ASP A 46 14.47 0.58 -29.90
N LEU A 47 13.62 1.42 -29.28
CA LEU A 47 12.54 1.01 -28.39
C LEU A 47 11.15 1.25 -29.00
N ARG A 48 11.04 1.60 -30.29
CA ARG A 48 9.77 1.97 -30.94
C ARG A 48 8.67 0.91 -30.78
N GLU A 49 9.04 -0.37 -30.79
CA GLU A 49 8.12 -1.52 -30.69
C GLU A 49 8.17 -2.18 -29.29
N GLN A 50 8.74 -1.49 -28.30
CA GLN A 50 9.04 -2.04 -26.97
C GLN A 50 8.31 -1.31 -25.84
N GLY A 51 7.22 -0.58 -26.14
CA GLY A 51 6.44 0.16 -25.15
C GLY A 51 5.92 -0.70 -24.00
N ASP A 52 5.50 -1.93 -24.32
CA ASP A 52 4.98 -2.91 -23.36
C ASP A 52 6.00 -3.35 -22.31
N LEU A 53 7.30 -3.06 -22.48
CA LEU A 53 8.33 -3.38 -21.48
C LEU A 53 8.33 -2.41 -20.29
N PHE A 54 7.76 -1.21 -20.46
CA PHE A 54 7.91 -0.11 -19.51
C PHE A 54 6.58 0.36 -18.90
N TYR A 55 5.46 -0.06 -19.47
CA TYR A 55 4.12 0.31 -19.03
C TYR A 55 3.16 -0.84 -19.29
N ASP A 56 2.42 -1.27 -18.27
CA ASP A 56 1.56 -2.45 -18.37
C ASP A 56 0.12 -2.06 -18.75
N TYR A 57 -0.31 -2.44 -19.96
CA TYR A 57 -1.72 -2.44 -20.37
C TYR A 57 -2.36 -3.84 -20.35
N ASN A 58 -1.57 -4.91 -20.38
CA ASN A 58 -2.03 -6.26 -20.78
C ASN A 58 -1.63 -7.39 -19.82
N GLY A 59 -1.08 -7.06 -18.65
CA GLY A 59 -0.55 -8.02 -17.69
C GLY A 59 0.81 -8.59 -18.09
N ASN A 60 1.55 -7.93 -18.97
CA ASN A 60 2.83 -8.40 -19.48
C ASN A 60 3.96 -8.14 -18.48
N LYS A 61 5.08 -8.88 -18.63
CA LYS A 61 6.29 -8.62 -17.84
C LYS A 61 6.79 -7.22 -18.16
N THR A 62 6.71 -6.33 -17.18
CA THR A 62 7.18 -4.95 -17.26
C THR A 62 8.28 -4.70 -16.25
N HIS A 63 9.27 -3.89 -16.64
CA HIS A 63 10.39 -3.53 -15.79
C HIS A 63 9.98 -2.33 -14.93
N PRO A 64 10.11 -2.38 -13.60
CA PRO A 64 10.19 -1.18 -12.79
C PRO A 64 11.41 -0.35 -13.21
N TRP A 65 11.32 0.97 -13.15
CA TRP A 65 12.43 1.84 -13.56
C TRP A 65 12.47 3.15 -12.77
N THR A 66 13.64 3.78 -12.70
CA THR A 66 13.82 5.05 -11.98
C THR A 66 14.04 6.23 -12.93
N ASN A 67 13.91 7.45 -12.42
CA ASN A 67 14.30 8.69 -13.10
C ASN A 67 15.80 8.76 -13.46
N ASN A 68 16.60 7.77 -13.04
CA ASN A 68 18.00 7.67 -13.43
C ASN A 68 18.19 6.97 -14.78
N VAL A 69 17.20 6.30 -15.37
CA VAL A 69 17.38 5.65 -16.69
C VAL A 69 17.73 6.66 -17.78
N ILE A 70 18.76 6.36 -18.57
CA ILE A 70 19.07 7.12 -19.79
C ILE A 70 18.33 6.47 -20.94
N TRP A 71 17.36 7.19 -21.49
CA TRP A 71 16.51 6.74 -22.59
C TRP A 71 17.14 7.05 -23.97
N PRO A 72 16.79 6.30 -25.03
CA PRO A 72 17.06 6.67 -26.41
C PRO A 72 16.55 8.06 -26.80
N THR A 73 16.99 8.53 -27.97
CA THR A 73 16.44 9.74 -28.58
C THR A 73 14.96 9.55 -28.93
N PRO A 74 14.13 10.62 -28.97
CA PRO A 74 12.68 10.50 -29.17
C PRO A 74 12.25 9.74 -30.42
N ASP A 75 13.04 9.78 -31.50
CA ASP A 75 12.81 9.05 -32.75
C ASP A 75 12.99 7.53 -32.63
N LYS A 76 13.56 7.07 -31.51
CA LYS A 76 13.75 5.66 -31.14
C LYS A 76 12.88 5.22 -29.95
N MET A 77 11.94 6.05 -29.52
CA MET A 77 11.01 5.74 -28.42
C MET A 77 9.65 5.26 -28.97
N PRO A 78 8.87 4.48 -28.20
CA PRO A 78 7.50 4.15 -28.59
C PRO A 78 6.66 5.40 -28.82
N ALA A 79 5.76 5.34 -29.80
CA ALA A 79 4.82 6.42 -30.06
C ALA A 79 3.98 6.71 -28.80
N ASN A 80 3.76 7.99 -28.50
CA ASN A 80 3.01 8.47 -27.32
C ASN A 80 3.58 8.08 -25.94
N PHE A 81 4.77 7.50 -25.87
CA PHE A 81 5.42 7.17 -24.60
C PHE A 81 6.43 8.25 -24.20
N SER A 82 6.24 8.84 -23.02
CA SER A 82 7.17 9.79 -22.43
C SER A 82 7.47 9.36 -20.99
N PRO A 83 8.69 8.87 -20.70
CA PRO A 83 9.06 8.44 -19.35
C PRO A 83 8.82 9.52 -18.30
N GLN A 84 9.22 10.76 -18.57
CA GLN A 84 9.04 11.86 -17.62
C GLN A 84 7.54 12.13 -17.33
N LYS A 85 6.71 12.25 -18.37
CA LYS A 85 5.26 12.48 -18.18
C LYS A 85 4.62 11.33 -17.43
N LEU A 86 5.05 10.10 -17.71
CA LEU A 86 4.56 8.92 -17.02
C LEU A 86 4.86 9.01 -15.52
N LEU A 87 6.13 9.20 -15.12
CA LEU A 87 6.52 9.40 -13.72
C LEU A 87 5.65 10.46 -13.03
N GLU A 88 5.53 11.64 -13.64
CA GLU A 88 4.79 12.76 -13.06
C GLU A 88 3.29 12.43 -12.89
N SER A 89 2.69 11.80 -13.89
CA SER A 89 1.27 11.43 -13.86
C SER A 89 0.97 10.26 -12.91
N SER A 90 1.95 9.39 -12.66
CA SER A 90 1.79 8.19 -11.85
C SER A 90 2.11 8.40 -10.38
N MET A 91 2.56 9.59 -9.97
CA MET A 91 2.75 9.91 -8.55
C MET A 91 1.42 9.90 -7.81
N ARG A 92 0.36 10.49 -8.37
CA ARG A 92 -0.93 10.62 -7.67
C ARG A 92 -1.68 9.28 -7.61
N PRO A 93 -2.16 8.85 -6.43
CA PRO A 93 -3.06 7.70 -6.36
C PRO A 93 -4.33 7.97 -7.17
N ARG A 94 -4.93 6.91 -7.70
CA ARG A 94 -6.16 6.99 -8.50
C ARG A 94 -7.39 6.95 -7.60
N LEU A 95 -8.50 7.52 -8.06
CA LEU A 95 -9.81 7.48 -7.39
C LEU A 95 -9.88 8.28 -6.07
N ILE A 96 -8.91 9.15 -5.82
CA ILE A 96 -8.81 9.94 -4.59
C ILE A 96 -8.87 11.45 -4.85
N GLU A 97 -8.90 11.86 -6.12
CA GLU A 97 -8.77 13.24 -6.54
C GLU A 97 -9.91 14.09 -5.97
N ASP A 98 -11.14 13.60 -6.02
CA ASP A 98 -12.32 14.28 -5.48
C ASP A 98 -12.27 14.38 -3.94
N LEU A 99 -11.69 13.38 -3.27
CA LEU A 99 -11.47 13.42 -1.83
C LEU A 99 -10.47 14.52 -1.46
N HIS A 100 -9.32 14.55 -2.14
CA HIS A 100 -8.30 15.58 -1.87
C HIS A 100 -8.80 16.98 -2.20
N GLN A 101 -9.55 17.15 -3.30
CA GLN A 101 -10.18 18.43 -3.65
C GLN A 101 -11.21 18.90 -2.61
N SER A 102 -11.91 17.97 -1.95
CA SER A 102 -12.84 18.28 -0.86
C SER A 102 -12.17 18.39 0.52
N GLY A 103 -10.83 18.33 0.58
CA GLY A 103 -10.06 18.46 1.83
C GLY A 103 -10.05 17.20 2.70
N LYS A 104 -10.45 16.06 2.16
CA LYS A 104 -10.38 14.75 2.82
C LYS A 104 -9.05 14.09 2.47
N THR A 105 -8.07 14.32 3.34
CA THR A 105 -6.65 13.96 3.18
C THR A 105 -6.12 13.08 4.33
N GLY A 106 -6.99 12.64 5.24
CA GLY A 106 -6.65 11.85 6.42
C GLY A 106 -6.16 12.65 7.62
N HIS A 107 -6.32 13.98 7.60
CA HIS A 107 -5.84 14.86 8.66
C HIS A 107 -6.34 14.42 10.05
N GLY A 108 -5.42 14.33 11.01
CA GLY A 108 -5.72 13.96 12.40
C GLY A 108 -5.94 12.47 12.64
N ILE A 109 -5.84 11.62 11.62
CA ILE A 109 -5.93 10.17 11.76
C ILE A 109 -4.53 9.55 11.83
N ASN A 110 -4.35 8.60 12.75
CA ASN A 110 -3.09 7.93 12.99
C ASN A 110 -3.05 6.58 12.28
N ILE A 111 -2.18 6.47 11.27
CA ILE A 111 -1.91 5.24 10.53
C ILE A 111 -0.59 4.64 11.04
N ALA A 112 -0.63 3.38 11.44
CA ALA A 112 0.56 2.60 11.69
C ALA A 112 0.92 1.69 10.50
N ILE A 113 2.21 1.52 10.25
CA ILE A 113 2.73 0.58 9.24
C ILE A 113 3.73 -0.36 9.90
N ILE A 114 3.57 -1.66 9.67
CA ILE A 114 4.61 -2.66 9.92
C ILE A 114 5.22 -3.04 8.57
N ASP A 115 6.49 -2.70 8.36
CA ASP A 115 7.22 -3.10 7.14
C ASP A 115 8.75 -2.94 7.36
N GLY A 116 9.56 -3.16 6.31
CA GLY A 116 11.02 -3.01 6.34
C GLY A 116 11.47 -1.58 6.64
N GLN A 117 12.78 -1.36 6.80
CA GLN A 117 13.32 -0.05 7.15
C GLN A 117 12.96 1.05 6.12
N ILE A 118 12.68 2.26 6.62
CA ILE A 118 12.44 3.48 5.81
C ILE A 118 13.57 4.50 5.97
N ASP A 119 13.68 5.39 4.99
CA ASP A 119 14.47 6.63 5.09
C ASP A 119 13.60 7.71 5.74
N ALA A 120 13.86 8.03 7.01
CA ALA A 120 13.13 9.04 7.75
C ALA A 120 13.23 10.46 7.14
N THR A 121 14.17 10.69 6.23
CA THR A 121 14.36 11.97 5.53
C THR A 121 13.65 12.05 4.18
N ASN A 122 12.90 11.02 3.79
CA ASN A 122 12.17 11.01 2.53
C ASN A 122 11.14 12.17 2.47
N PRO A 123 11.18 13.01 1.43
CA PRO A 123 10.33 14.20 1.35
C PRO A 123 8.82 13.89 1.21
N GLU A 124 8.45 12.67 0.84
CA GLU A 124 7.03 12.29 0.73
C GLU A 124 6.36 12.12 2.09
N TYR A 125 7.03 11.54 3.09
CA TYR A 125 6.38 11.17 4.35
C TYR A 125 7.09 11.69 5.61
N SER A 126 8.24 12.35 5.49
CA SER A 126 9.03 12.80 6.65
C SER A 126 8.26 13.73 7.59
N ASN A 127 7.39 14.60 7.07
CA ASN A 127 6.58 15.51 7.88
C ASN A 127 5.42 14.82 8.60
N GLN A 128 5.02 13.63 8.11
CA GLN A 128 3.92 12.84 8.64
C GLN A 128 4.39 11.93 9.79
N ILE A 129 5.69 11.62 9.89
CA ILE A 129 6.24 10.73 10.91
C ILE A 129 6.00 11.30 12.32
N LYS A 130 5.32 10.51 13.16
CA LYS A 130 5.19 10.74 14.61
C LYS A 130 6.09 9.83 15.42
N LEU A 131 6.31 8.61 14.93
CA LEU A 131 7.12 7.60 15.58
C LEU A 131 7.80 6.72 14.54
N ILE A 132 9.07 6.37 14.80
CA ILE A 132 9.70 5.18 14.21
C ILE A 132 10.13 4.29 15.38
N SER A 133 9.47 3.14 15.51
CA SER A 133 9.81 2.10 16.46
C SER A 133 10.73 1.09 15.78
N HIS A 134 11.94 0.96 16.33
CA HIS A 134 12.95 0.04 15.84
C HIS A 134 12.79 -1.35 16.46
N SER A 135 12.96 -2.42 15.66
CA SER A 135 12.84 -3.80 16.10
C SER A 135 13.91 -4.12 17.12
N THR A 136 13.50 -4.82 18.17
CA THR A 136 14.38 -5.26 19.27
C THR A 136 15.40 -6.31 18.83
N LYS A 137 15.22 -6.88 17.62
CA LYS A 137 16.02 -7.99 17.06
C LYS A 137 17.12 -7.53 16.08
N ILE A 138 17.29 -6.22 15.86
CA ILE A 138 18.34 -5.69 14.98
C ILE A 138 19.67 -5.61 15.74
N GLN A 139 20.69 -6.34 15.28
CA GLN A 139 22.06 -6.23 15.80
C GLN A 139 23.09 -5.60 14.85
N THR A 140 22.76 -5.16 13.63
CA THR A 140 23.75 -4.50 12.77
C THR A 140 23.20 -3.31 12.01
N SER A 141 23.94 -2.20 12.11
CA SER A 141 23.64 -0.84 11.67
C SER A 141 23.84 -0.58 10.17
N ASN A 142 23.90 -1.60 9.32
CA ASN A 142 24.23 -1.46 7.89
C ASN A 142 23.42 -2.39 6.99
N THR A 143 22.12 -2.52 7.22
CA THR A 143 21.25 -3.10 6.18
C THR A 143 20.90 -2.02 5.17
N THR A 144 21.20 -2.26 3.90
CA THR A 144 20.74 -1.42 2.79
C THR A 144 19.25 -1.18 2.96
N PRO A 145 18.78 0.07 3.00
CA PRO A 145 17.37 0.31 3.24
C PRO A 145 16.56 -0.32 2.10
N GLU A 146 15.47 -0.98 2.46
CA GLU A 146 14.71 -1.85 1.57
C GLU A 146 13.70 -1.02 0.78
N HIS A 147 13.54 -1.26 -0.52
CA HIS A 147 12.60 -0.51 -1.37
C HIS A 147 11.13 -0.62 -0.92
N HIS A 148 10.77 -1.69 -0.21
CA HIS A 148 9.38 -2.00 0.13
C HIS A 148 8.78 -1.06 1.18
N GLY A 149 9.52 -0.78 2.27
CA GLY A 149 9.08 0.12 3.33
C GLY A 149 8.73 1.54 2.83
N PRO A 150 9.65 2.22 2.12
CA PRO A 150 9.38 3.53 1.54
C PRO A 150 8.23 3.52 0.55
N LEU A 151 8.10 2.46 -0.27
CA LEU A 151 6.96 2.30 -1.17
C LEU A 151 5.64 2.35 -0.38
N VAL A 152 5.48 1.51 0.65
CA VAL A 152 4.21 1.43 1.38
C VAL A 152 3.92 2.70 2.19
N ALA A 153 4.94 3.34 2.75
CA ALA A 153 4.81 4.64 3.42
C ALA A 153 4.40 5.75 2.46
N CYS A 154 5.06 5.84 1.29
CA CYS A 154 4.69 6.76 0.22
C CYS A 154 3.23 6.57 -0.23
N ARG A 155 2.73 5.33 -0.27
CA ARG A 155 1.34 5.03 -0.67
C ARG A 155 0.31 5.41 0.38
N ALA A 156 0.62 5.24 1.65
CA ALA A 156 -0.30 5.61 2.70
C ALA A 156 -0.37 7.13 2.85
N VAL A 157 0.78 7.78 3.06
CA VAL A 157 0.85 9.16 3.58
C VAL A 157 1.77 10.08 2.78
N GLY A 158 2.28 9.63 1.63
CA GLY A 158 3.12 10.47 0.78
C GLY A 158 2.43 11.77 0.37
N LYS A 159 3.13 12.89 0.47
CA LYS A 159 2.61 14.22 0.13
C LYS A 159 2.00 14.29 -1.28
N ASN A 160 2.65 13.65 -2.25
CA ASN A 160 2.19 13.59 -3.64
C ASN A 160 1.72 12.20 -4.01
N THR A 161 2.20 11.16 -3.32
CA THR A 161 1.95 9.75 -3.66
C THR A 161 1.00 9.00 -2.76
N GLY A 162 0.56 9.64 -1.68
CA GLY A 162 -0.24 9.05 -0.63
C GLY A 162 -1.72 9.21 -0.85
N THR A 163 -2.48 8.19 -0.45
CA THR A 163 -3.94 8.27 -0.40
C THR A 163 -4.40 9.22 0.72
N ALA A 164 -3.70 9.28 1.84
CA ALA A 164 -3.98 10.15 2.98
C ALA A 164 -2.75 11.03 3.33
N PRO A 165 -2.44 12.05 2.51
CA PRO A 165 -1.19 12.82 2.63
C PRO A 165 -1.05 13.61 3.95
N ASP A 166 -2.14 13.84 4.68
CA ASP A 166 -2.13 14.57 5.95
C ASP A 166 -2.35 13.67 7.18
N ALA A 167 -2.41 12.34 7.00
CA ALA A 167 -2.45 11.41 8.11
C ALA A 167 -1.09 11.30 8.82
N ASN A 168 -1.14 11.01 10.11
CA ASN A 168 0.03 10.81 10.95
C ASN A 168 0.59 9.40 10.74
N LEU A 169 1.90 9.27 10.59
CA LEU A 169 2.60 8.01 10.36
C LEU A 169 3.30 7.50 11.62
N TYR A 170 2.90 6.32 12.07
CA TYR A 170 3.55 5.55 13.12
C TYR A 170 4.22 4.31 12.50
N TYR A 171 5.54 4.30 12.43
CA TYR A 171 6.25 3.27 11.69
C TYR A 171 6.89 2.25 12.63
N PHE A 172 6.59 0.97 12.44
CA PHE A 172 7.14 -0.14 13.23
C PHE A 172 7.97 -1.02 12.31
N ASN A 173 9.28 -0.80 12.27
CA ASN A 173 10.11 -1.54 11.33
C ASN A 173 10.21 -3.03 11.72
N VAL A 174 10.47 -3.89 10.75
CA VAL A 174 10.85 -5.29 10.99
C VAL A 174 12.36 -5.48 10.75
N ALA A 175 12.98 -6.34 11.55
CA ALA A 175 14.36 -6.77 11.34
C ALA A 175 14.45 -7.66 10.11
N LYS A 176 15.36 -7.32 9.19
CA LYS A 176 15.75 -8.17 8.07
C LYS A 176 17.26 -8.41 8.13
N ASN A 177 17.66 -9.39 8.93
CA ASN A 177 19.02 -9.95 8.86
C ASN A 177 18.92 -11.45 8.55
N ARG A 178 20.04 -12.05 8.11
CA ARG A 178 20.08 -13.46 7.69
C ARG A 178 19.68 -14.45 8.79
N GLU A 179 19.73 -14.04 10.05
CA GLU A 179 19.50 -14.88 11.21
C GLU A 179 18.08 -14.72 11.78
N THR A 180 17.35 -13.67 11.39
CA THR A 180 16.01 -13.40 11.92
C THR A 180 14.94 -14.00 11.02
N ASN A 181 14.12 -14.87 11.60
CA ASN A 181 12.94 -15.42 10.95
C ASN A 181 11.91 -14.31 10.66
N PHE A 182 11.42 -14.24 9.42
CA PHE A 182 10.43 -13.26 8.97
C PHE A 182 9.22 -13.13 9.92
N PHE A 183 8.62 -14.25 10.35
CA PHE A 183 7.43 -14.24 11.21
C PHE A 183 7.76 -13.78 12.63
N ASP A 184 8.90 -14.19 13.17
CA ASP A 184 9.35 -13.73 14.49
C ASP A 184 9.62 -12.23 14.52
N SER A 185 10.06 -11.65 13.41
CA SER A 185 10.22 -10.19 13.33
C SER A 185 8.89 -9.46 13.18
N ASN A 186 7.90 -10.04 12.49
CA ASN A 186 6.56 -9.45 12.41
C ASN A 186 5.85 -9.54 13.76
N ILE A 187 5.97 -10.66 14.48
CA ILE A 187 5.44 -10.84 15.83
C ILE A 187 6.01 -9.77 16.77
N ASP A 188 7.32 -9.54 16.75
CA ASP A 188 7.98 -8.45 17.51
C ASP A 188 7.36 -7.08 17.19
N ALA A 189 7.08 -6.81 15.91
CA ALA A 189 6.44 -5.55 15.52
C ALA A 189 5.00 -5.43 16.03
N PHE A 190 4.19 -6.49 15.91
CA PHE A 190 2.84 -6.51 16.48
C PHE A 190 2.84 -6.32 18.01
N GLU A 191 3.79 -6.94 18.72
CA GLU A 191 3.96 -6.76 20.16
C GLU A 191 4.29 -5.32 20.52
N ARG A 192 5.17 -4.66 19.77
CA ARG A 192 5.48 -3.23 19.96
C ARG A 192 4.30 -2.31 19.64
N VAL A 193 3.51 -2.61 18.61
CA VAL A 193 2.27 -1.86 18.34
C VAL A 193 1.29 -2.01 19.50
N LEU A 194 1.14 -3.22 20.03
CA LEU A 194 0.25 -3.51 21.16
C LEU A 194 0.70 -2.78 22.43
N GLU A 195 2.00 -2.81 22.72
CA GLU A 195 2.57 -2.07 23.84
C GLU A 195 2.34 -0.57 23.68
N TYR A 196 2.61 -0.02 22.50
CA TYR A 196 2.35 1.39 22.20
C TYR A 196 0.88 1.75 22.41
N GLN A 197 -0.04 0.98 21.82
CA GLN A 197 -1.47 1.28 21.86
C GLN A 197 -2.04 1.24 23.29
N LYS A 198 -1.56 0.33 24.14
CA LYS A 198 -1.98 0.25 25.55
C LYS A 198 -1.60 1.47 26.37
N ASN A 199 -0.53 2.16 25.99
CA ASN A 199 0.03 3.29 26.73
C ASN A 199 -0.17 4.65 26.05
N ALA A 200 -0.64 4.67 24.79
CA ALA A 200 -0.81 5.89 24.02
C ALA A 200 -1.89 6.81 24.62
N HIS A 201 -1.60 8.11 24.62
CA HIS A 201 -2.61 9.14 24.85
C HIS A 201 -3.70 9.07 23.77
N GLU A 202 -4.91 9.49 24.10
CA GLU A 202 -6.07 9.39 23.20
C GLU A 202 -5.81 9.98 21.81
N SER A 203 -5.16 11.16 21.74
CA SER A 203 -4.80 11.82 20.47
C SER A 203 -3.73 11.09 19.66
N GLU A 204 -2.98 10.18 20.28
CA GLU A 204 -1.88 9.44 19.65
C GLU A 204 -2.25 7.98 19.35
N ARG A 205 -3.44 7.54 19.76
CA ARG A 205 -3.92 6.18 19.49
C ARG A 205 -3.95 5.90 18.00
N ILE A 206 -3.41 4.75 17.62
CA ILE A 206 -3.44 4.26 16.25
C ILE A 206 -4.91 3.92 15.93
N HIS A 207 -5.37 4.38 14.77
CA HIS A 207 -6.71 4.05 14.27
C HIS A 207 -6.66 2.88 13.29
N ILE A 208 -5.61 2.85 12.46
CA ILE A 208 -5.48 1.91 11.35
C ILE A 208 -4.06 1.34 11.35
N LEU A 209 -3.92 0.03 11.23
CA LEU A 209 -2.65 -0.68 11.10
C LEU A 209 -2.58 -1.36 9.73
N SER A 210 -1.61 -0.94 8.90
CA SER A 210 -1.34 -1.51 7.59
C SER A 210 -0.14 -2.46 7.64
N CYS A 211 -0.37 -3.71 7.23
CA CYS A 211 0.62 -4.78 7.18
C CYS A 211 0.73 -5.30 5.74
N SER A 212 1.73 -4.86 5.00
CA SER A 212 1.87 -5.16 3.57
C SER A 212 2.53 -6.53 3.29
N PHE A 213 2.15 -7.55 4.06
CA PHE A 213 2.71 -8.89 3.99
C PHE A 213 1.71 -10.00 4.37
N GLY A 214 2.09 -11.24 4.03
CA GLY A 214 1.36 -12.45 4.40
C GLY A 214 1.69 -12.95 5.81
N LEU A 215 0.68 -13.42 6.54
CA LEU A 215 0.75 -13.91 7.92
C LEU A 215 1.10 -15.40 8.00
N ARG A 216 1.01 -16.14 6.88
CA ARG A 216 1.24 -17.60 6.82
C ARG A 216 2.44 -18.01 5.97
N ALA A 217 2.71 -17.25 4.91
CA ALA A 217 3.83 -17.46 4.02
C ALA A 217 4.35 -16.11 3.53
N ASN A 218 5.67 -15.99 3.35
CA ASN A 218 6.26 -14.84 2.67
C ASN A 218 6.51 -15.13 1.19
N THR A 219 6.88 -14.10 0.42
CA THR A 219 7.13 -14.19 -1.02
C THR A 219 8.33 -15.07 -1.38
N SER A 220 9.22 -15.35 -0.43
CA SER A 220 10.35 -16.27 -0.59
C SER A 220 9.99 -17.74 -0.32
N GLY A 221 8.73 -18.03 0.03
CA GLY A 221 8.24 -19.39 0.30
C GLY A 221 8.48 -19.87 1.74
N GLN A 222 9.02 -19.02 2.63
CA GLN A 222 9.10 -19.33 4.04
C GLN A 222 7.69 -19.39 4.63
N ARG A 223 7.39 -20.43 5.40
CA ARG A 223 6.10 -20.63 6.05
C ARG A 223 6.20 -20.42 7.55
N ALA A 224 5.14 -19.87 8.12
CA ALA A 224 5.00 -19.73 9.58
C ALA A 224 4.72 -21.09 10.22
N THR A 225 5.18 -21.29 11.46
CA THR A 225 4.73 -22.42 12.27
C THR A 225 3.30 -22.21 12.78
N THR A 226 2.65 -23.28 13.26
CA THR A 226 1.32 -23.19 13.88
C THR A 226 1.31 -22.22 15.07
N GLU A 227 2.36 -22.23 15.89
CA GLU A 227 2.52 -21.36 17.05
C GLU A 227 2.68 -19.89 16.63
N GLN A 228 3.47 -19.62 15.59
CA GLN A 228 3.63 -18.26 15.05
C GLN A 228 2.30 -17.73 14.48
N ILE A 229 1.56 -18.56 13.75
CA ILE A 229 0.24 -18.19 13.23
C ILE A 229 -0.72 -17.87 14.38
N ALA A 230 -0.81 -18.76 15.38
CA ALA A 230 -1.66 -18.56 16.55
C ALA A 230 -1.29 -17.26 17.29
N LYS A 231 0.01 -16.98 17.45
CA LYS A 231 0.48 -15.77 18.11
C LYS A 231 0.11 -14.49 17.35
N VAL A 232 0.27 -14.48 16.03
CA VAL A 232 -0.12 -13.32 15.20
C VAL A 232 -1.62 -13.07 15.30
N TYR A 233 -2.47 -14.10 15.22
CA TYR A 233 -3.92 -13.91 15.36
C TYR A 233 -4.33 -13.48 16.77
N GLU A 234 -3.66 -13.97 17.81
CA GLU A 234 -3.86 -13.48 19.19
C GLU A 234 -3.58 -11.97 19.28
N LEU A 235 -2.46 -11.50 18.71
CA LEU A 235 -2.09 -10.09 18.70
C LEU A 235 -3.06 -9.23 17.88
N ILE A 236 -3.48 -9.72 16.71
CA ILE A 236 -4.50 -9.06 15.88
C ILE A 236 -5.80 -8.90 16.67
N GLN A 237 -6.27 -9.93 17.38
CA GLN A 237 -7.47 -9.83 18.21
C GLN A 237 -7.30 -8.81 19.34
N GLN A 238 -6.15 -8.80 20.02
CA GLN A 238 -5.89 -7.83 21.08
C GLN A 238 -5.88 -6.39 20.56
N LEU A 239 -5.25 -6.15 19.41
CA LEU A 239 -5.21 -4.83 18.76
C LEU A 239 -6.60 -4.40 18.24
N HIS A 240 -7.37 -5.33 17.69
CA HIS A 240 -8.75 -5.10 17.27
C HIS A 240 -9.62 -4.67 18.47
N ASN A 241 -9.50 -5.35 19.60
CA ASN A 241 -10.21 -5.01 20.84
C ASN A 241 -9.79 -3.64 21.42
N LEU A 242 -8.61 -3.14 21.06
CA LEU A 242 -8.14 -1.79 21.40
C LEU A 242 -8.56 -0.73 20.36
N GLY A 243 -9.48 -1.09 19.45
CA GLY A 243 -10.07 -0.15 18.49
C GLY A 243 -9.17 0.16 17.30
N ILE A 244 -8.33 -0.79 16.84
CA ILE A 244 -7.53 -0.63 15.63
C ILE A 244 -8.18 -1.40 14.47
N GLN A 245 -8.38 -0.73 13.33
CA GLN A 245 -8.65 -1.41 12.06
C GLN A 245 -7.36 -1.97 11.48
N ILE A 246 -7.28 -3.29 11.28
CA ILE A 246 -6.08 -3.96 10.76
C ILE A 246 -6.29 -4.33 9.29
N ILE A 247 -5.27 -4.10 8.47
CA ILE A 247 -5.27 -4.39 7.04
C ILE A 247 -4.04 -5.24 6.72
N HIS A 248 -4.21 -6.41 6.10
CA HIS A 248 -3.12 -7.31 5.75
C HIS A 248 -3.30 -8.04 4.41
N CYS A 249 -2.23 -8.55 3.81
CA CYS A 249 -2.26 -9.19 2.47
C CYS A 249 -2.54 -10.71 2.47
N SER A 250 -3.02 -11.30 3.57
CA SER A 250 -3.20 -12.78 3.65
C SER A 250 -4.57 -13.24 3.17
N PRO A 251 -4.66 -14.19 2.22
CA PRO A 251 -5.91 -14.90 1.96
C PRO A 251 -6.24 -15.88 3.08
N THR A 252 -7.52 -16.19 3.26
CA THR A 252 -7.96 -17.27 4.15
C THR A 252 -7.73 -18.66 3.51
N PRO A 253 -7.58 -19.75 4.30
CA PRO A 253 -7.31 -21.09 3.77
C PRO A 253 -8.40 -21.62 2.83
N THR A 254 -9.63 -21.12 2.91
CA THR A 254 -10.73 -21.47 2.00
C THR A 254 -10.59 -20.82 0.63
N GLU A 255 -9.92 -19.67 0.54
CA GLU A 255 -9.79 -18.90 -0.71
C GLU A 255 -8.65 -19.39 -1.60
N GLN A 256 -7.64 -20.05 -1.03
CA GLN A 256 -6.48 -20.53 -1.80
C GLN A 256 -6.87 -21.60 -2.84
N ASN A 257 -7.94 -22.35 -2.59
CA ASN A 257 -8.52 -23.32 -3.54
C ASN A 257 -9.50 -22.68 -4.55
N ASP A 258 -9.92 -21.43 -4.33
CA ASP A 258 -10.89 -20.71 -5.16
C ASP A 258 -10.23 -19.75 -6.18
N ILE A 259 -8.96 -19.38 -5.97
CA ILE A 259 -8.19 -18.48 -6.84
C ILE A 259 -7.95 -19.09 -8.24
N GLU A 260 -7.81 -20.41 -8.36
CA GLU A 260 -7.56 -21.05 -9.65
C GLU A 260 -8.77 -21.05 -10.60
N GLN A 261 -10.00 -20.91 -10.09
CA GLN A 261 -11.23 -20.98 -10.91
C GLN A 261 -11.86 -19.61 -11.22
N ARG A 262 -11.39 -18.52 -10.61
CA ARG A 262 -11.93 -17.15 -10.73
C ARG A 262 -11.19 -16.26 -11.74
N GLY A 263 -10.18 -16.82 -12.40
CA GLY A 263 -9.09 -16.08 -13.04
C GLY A 263 -9.47 -15.06 -14.11
N GLN A 264 -10.60 -15.17 -14.82
CA GLN A 264 -10.85 -14.29 -15.99
C GLN A 264 -11.16 -12.83 -15.62
N VAL A 265 -12.10 -12.57 -14.70
CA VAL A 265 -12.45 -11.19 -14.30
C VAL A 265 -11.32 -10.56 -13.49
N GLU A 266 -10.69 -11.33 -12.62
CA GLU A 266 -9.52 -10.90 -11.86
C GLU A 266 -8.34 -10.56 -12.78
N GLN A 267 -8.07 -11.40 -13.79
CA GLN A 267 -7.05 -11.13 -14.80
C GLN A 267 -7.37 -9.86 -15.60
N ILE A 268 -8.63 -9.64 -15.99
CA ILE A 268 -9.05 -8.42 -16.68
C ILE A 268 -8.84 -7.18 -15.81
N LEU A 269 -9.26 -7.21 -14.53
CA LEU A 269 -9.08 -6.07 -13.62
C LEU A 269 -7.60 -5.82 -13.32
N LYS A 270 -6.80 -6.89 -13.22
CA LYS A 270 -5.35 -6.84 -13.11
C LYS A 270 -4.72 -6.16 -14.32
N GLN A 271 -5.11 -6.52 -15.55
CA GLN A 271 -4.66 -5.83 -16.78
C GLN A 271 -4.93 -4.32 -16.74
N HIS A 272 -6.03 -3.90 -16.11
CA HIS A 272 -6.42 -2.49 -16.01
C HIS A 272 -5.84 -1.73 -14.81
N GLY A 273 -4.96 -2.37 -14.04
CA GLY A 273 -4.20 -1.70 -13.00
C GLY A 273 -4.67 -1.94 -11.57
N TYR A 274 -5.65 -2.83 -11.37
CA TYR A 274 -6.25 -3.09 -10.07
C TYR A 274 -5.77 -4.41 -9.46
N GLN A 275 -5.64 -4.45 -8.13
CA GLN A 275 -5.44 -5.67 -7.35
C GLN A 275 -6.68 -5.93 -6.51
N THR A 276 -7.11 -7.16 -6.41
CA THR A 276 -8.24 -7.54 -5.57
C THR A 276 -7.78 -7.73 -4.14
N ILE A 277 -8.34 -6.97 -3.20
CA ILE A 277 -8.19 -7.33 -1.80
C ILE A 277 -9.29 -8.31 -1.41
N HIS A 278 -8.87 -9.40 -0.79
CA HIS A 278 -9.72 -10.37 -0.14
C HIS A 278 -10.01 -9.91 1.27
N TRP A 279 -11.27 -9.61 1.57
CA TRP A 279 -11.73 -9.28 2.92
C TRP A 279 -12.53 -10.44 3.48
N HIS A 280 -12.16 -10.84 4.69
CA HIS A 280 -12.88 -11.83 5.45
C HIS A 280 -14.20 -11.27 5.98
N ASP A 281 -15.26 -12.06 5.86
CA ASP A 281 -16.46 -11.98 6.67
C ASP A 281 -16.70 -13.37 7.26
N GLN A 282 -15.97 -13.74 8.32
CA GLN A 282 -16.43 -14.72 9.30
C GLN A 282 -15.91 -14.40 10.71
N GLU A 283 -16.85 -14.20 11.62
CA GLU A 283 -16.86 -14.80 12.95
C GLU A 283 -15.49 -15.13 13.59
N PHE A 284 -14.93 -14.14 14.28
CA PHE A 284 -13.97 -14.39 15.37
C PHE A 284 -14.58 -15.19 16.54
N SER A 285 -15.87 -15.56 16.46
CA SER A 285 -16.53 -16.46 17.40
C SER A 285 -16.53 -17.92 16.90
N ASN A 286 -15.68 -18.75 17.51
CA ASN A 286 -15.82 -20.22 17.58
C ASN A 286 -15.65 -21.06 16.30
N ARG A 287 -14.43 -21.19 15.75
CA ARG A 287 -14.13 -22.32 14.85
C ARG A 287 -12.94 -23.18 15.27
N ASN A 288 -13.25 -24.47 15.36
CA ASN A 288 -12.45 -25.59 15.83
C ASN A 288 -11.28 -25.88 14.85
N PRO A 289 -10.02 -25.94 15.30
CA PRO A 289 -8.84 -26.02 14.44
C PRO A 289 -8.66 -27.33 13.63
N ASN A 290 -9.56 -28.31 13.77
CA ASN A 290 -9.35 -29.68 13.27
C ASN A 290 -10.33 -30.18 12.18
N GLN A 291 -11.04 -29.32 11.45
CA GLN A 291 -11.98 -29.76 10.40
C GLN A 291 -11.42 -29.54 8.98
N PRO A 292 -11.37 -30.57 8.10
CA PRO A 292 -11.06 -30.40 6.68
C PRO A 292 -12.33 -29.95 5.93
N ILE A 293 -12.28 -28.80 5.26
CA ILE A 293 -13.42 -28.27 4.49
C ILE A 293 -13.25 -28.65 3.02
N PHE A 294 -14.19 -29.46 2.51
CA PHE A 294 -14.43 -29.68 1.08
C PHE A 294 -15.76 -29.04 0.68
N GLY A 295 -15.80 -28.24 -0.40
CA GLY A 295 -17.02 -28.06 -1.20
C GLY A 295 -17.37 -26.66 -1.75
N ARG A 296 -17.48 -26.60 -3.10
CA ARG A 296 -18.40 -25.84 -4.00
C ARG A 296 -18.27 -24.31 -4.26
N PHE A 297 -18.08 -24.01 -5.56
CA PHE A 297 -18.14 -22.77 -6.38
C PHE A 297 -18.89 -21.52 -5.88
N VAL A 298 -18.32 -20.30 -6.08
CA VAL A 298 -19.08 -19.06 -6.42
C VAL A 298 -18.21 -17.95 -7.09
N ASN A 299 -18.78 -17.20 -8.05
CA ASN A 299 -18.49 -15.77 -8.27
C ASN A 299 -18.62 -15.02 -6.94
N SER A 300 -17.53 -14.60 -6.29
CA SER A 300 -17.65 -13.95 -4.97
C SER A 300 -18.08 -12.47 -5.13
N PRO A 301 -19.25 -12.07 -4.57
CA PRO A 301 -19.68 -10.67 -4.51
C PRO A 301 -18.81 -9.80 -3.59
N ASP A 302 -17.81 -10.38 -2.92
CA ASP A 302 -17.04 -9.77 -1.83
C ASP A 302 -15.64 -9.30 -2.27
N LEU A 303 -15.25 -9.57 -3.51
CA LEU A 303 -13.99 -9.10 -4.08
C LEU A 303 -14.08 -7.64 -4.50
N ILE A 304 -13.19 -6.81 -3.94
CA ILE A 304 -13.09 -5.39 -4.28
C ILE A 304 -11.69 -5.11 -4.82
N SER A 305 -11.65 -4.56 -6.02
CA SER A 305 -10.44 -4.17 -6.71
C SER A 305 -9.97 -2.77 -6.29
N ILE A 306 -8.67 -2.65 -5.99
CA ILE A 306 -7.97 -1.45 -5.55
C ILE A 306 -6.89 -1.06 -6.58
N PRO A 307 -6.79 0.21 -7.00
CA PRO A 307 -5.79 0.63 -7.99
C PRO A 307 -4.39 0.62 -7.38
N THR A 308 -3.47 -0.17 -7.93
CA THR A 308 -2.10 -0.25 -7.38
C THR A 308 -0.98 -0.25 -8.42
N ARG A 309 -1.30 -0.52 -9.69
CA ARG A 309 -0.34 -0.57 -10.79
C ARG A 309 -0.06 0.79 -11.41
N ASN A 310 1.03 0.86 -12.16
CA ASN A 310 1.42 2.02 -12.97
C ASN A 310 1.53 3.29 -12.12
N MET A 311 2.34 3.20 -11.07
CA MET A 311 2.39 4.20 -10.02
C MET A 311 3.83 4.47 -9.60
N SER A 312 4.09 5.71 -9.22
CA SER A 312 5.42 6.18 -8.83
C SER A 312 5.51 6.49 -7.35
N HIS A 313 6.71 6.32 -6.81
CA HIS A 313 7.04 6.67 -5.43
C HIS A 313 8.49 7.14 -5.31
N ILE A 314 8.79 7.83 -4.20
CA ILE A 314 10.17 8.20 -3.89
C ILE A 314 10.84 7.03 -3.18
N ASP A 315 11.88 6.52 -3.82
CA ASP A 315 12.70 5.41 -3.37
C ASP A 315 13.96 5.93 -2.63
N HIS A 316 14.88 5.04 -2.28
CA HIS A 316 16.16 5.38 -1.66
C HIS A 316 16.94 6.41 -2.47
N HIS A 317 17.69 7.25 -1.76
CA HIS A 317 18.44 8.39 -2.33
C HIS A 317 17.56 9.45 -3.01
N GLN A 318 16.26 9.49 -2.68
CA GLN A 318 15.29 10.43 -3.24
C GLN A 318 15.10 10.27 -4.76
N ASP A 319 15.38 9.09 -5.29
CA ASP A 319 15.11 8.75 -6.69
C ASP A 319 13.61 8.51 -6.89
N VAL A 320 13.06 8.94 -8.03
CA VAL A 320 11.67 8.65 -8.37
C VAL A 320 11.63 7.31 -9.09
N ARG A 321 10.90 6.35 -8.53
CA ARG A 321 10.71 5.02 -9.10
C ARG A 321 9.30 4.88 -9.67
N PHE A 322 9.17 4.28 -10.84
CA PHE A 322 7.93 3.79 -11.41
C PHE A 322 7.81 2.28 -11.20
N ASP A 323 6.71 1.84 -10.60
CA ASP A 323 6.35 0.43 -10.52
C ASP A 323 5.11 0.15 -11.37
N PRO A 324 5.27 -0.58 -12.49
CA PRO A 324 4.14 -0.96 -13.34
C PRO A 324 3.29 -2.07 -12.73
N ASN A 325 3.86 -2.96 -11.91
CA ASN A 325 3.23 -4.23 -11.56
C ASN A 325 2.22 -4.17 -10.41
N GLY A 326 2.34 -3.19 -9.50
CA GLY A 326 1.54 -3.08 -8.27
C GLY A 326 1.64 -4.34 -7.40
N GLY A 327 0.64 -4.56 -6.55
CA GLY A 327 0.51 -5.78 -5.72
C GLY A 327 -0.34 -5.55 -4.47
N ASP A 328 -0.69 -6.63 -3.77
CA ASP A 328 -1.49 -6.56 -2.53
C ASP A 328 -0.80 -5.71 -1.46
N SER A 329 0.54 -5.74 -1.44
CA SER A 329 1.36 -4.91 -0.56
C SER A 329 1.23 -3.41 -0.81
N SER A 330 0.80 -3.01 -2.02
CA SER A 330 0.44 -1.63 -2.36
C SER A 330 -1.04 -1.33 -2.09
N ALA A 331 -1.89 -2.36 -2.05
CA ALA A 331 -3.32 -2.22 -1.83
C ALA A 331 -3.63 -1.94 -0.35
N ALA A 332 -2.92 -2.61 0.57
CA ALA A 332 -3.05 -2.38 2.01
C ALA A 332 -2.84 -0.92 2.44
N PRO A 333 -1.73 -0.24 2.09
CA PRO A 333 -1.51 1.16 2.48
C PRO A 333 -2.44 2.13 1.75
N TYR A 334 -2.85 1.82 0.51
CA TYR A 334 -3.88 2.60 -0.17
C TYR A 334 -5.19 2.58 0.61
N LEU A 335 -5.65 1.39 1.02
CA LEU A 335 -6.89 1.26 1.76
C LEU A 335 -6.79 1.91 3.14
N ALA A 336 -5.65 1.78 3.82
CA ALA A 336 -5.39 2.47 5.07
C ALA A 336 -5.59 4.00 4.90
N GLY A 337 -5.12 4.56 3.79
CA GLY A 337 -5.36 5.96 3.47
C GLY A 337 -6.84 6.28 3.20
N VAL A 338 -7.58 5.43 2.47
CA VAL A 338 -9.01 5.66 2.22
C VAL A 338 -9.79 5.67 3.55
N PHE A 339 -9.51 4.71 4.43
CA PHE A 339 -10.11 4.66 5.76
C PHE A 339 -9.73 5.85 6.61
N ALA A 340 -8.48 6.33 6.54
CA ALA A 340 -8.10 7.57 7.21
C ALA A 340 -8.88 8.78 6.67
N CYS A 341 -9.08 8.89 5.36
CA CYS A 341 -9.90 9.96 4.78
C CYS A 341 -11.37 9.87 5.24
N ALA A 342 -11.90 8.65 5.40
CA ALA A 342 -13.26 8.43 5.89
C ALA A 342 -13.41 8.81 7.37
N LEU A 343 -12.41 8.52 8.20
CA LEU A 343 -12.41 8.83 9.62
C LEU A 343 -12.08 10.30 9.93
N GLN A 344 -11.45 11.04 9.01
CA GLN A 344 -11.13 12.46 9.21
C GLN A 344 -12.37 13.29 9.56
N GLY A 345 -12.39 13.82 10.79
CA GLY A 345 -13.51 14.59 11.33
C GLY A 345 -14.76 13.74 11.64
N ASN A 346 -14.64 12.41 11.59
CA ASN A 346 -15.72 11.45 11.80
C ASN A 346 -15.32 10.38 12.84
N THR A 347 -14.36 10.66 13.73
CA THR A 347 -13.84 9.67 14.71
C THR A 347 -14.88 9.21 15.72
N ILE A 348 -16.00 9.93 15.89
CA ILE A 348 -17.18 9.44 16.61
C ILE A 348 -17.70 8.11 16.02
N PHE A 349 -17.50 7.86 14.73
CA PHE A 349 -17.82 6.57 14.10
C PHE A 349 -17.08 5.41 14.79
N CYS A 350 -15.86 5.62 15.27
CA CYS A 350 -15.05 4.62 15.97
C CYS A 350 -15.57 4.28 17.37
N THR A 351 -16.57 5.01 17.90
CA THR A 351 -17.18 4.67 19.20
C THR A 351 -18.33 3.68 19.06
N ARG A 352 -18.69 3.28 17.83
CA ARG A 352 -19.70 2.24 17.57
C ARG A 352 -19.13 0.87 17.90
N GLU A 353 -20.00 -0.02 18.37
CA GLU A 353 -19.66 -1.43 18.50
C GLU A 353 -19.36 -2.00 17.10
N ASN A 354 -18.23 -2.66 16.94
CA ASN A 354 -17.77 -3.26 15.67
C ASN A 354 -17.65 -2.28 14.50
N TRP A 355 -17.26 -1.02 14.73
CA TRP A 355 -17.07 -0.02 13.68
C TRP A 355 -16.10 -0.47 12.58
N GLN A 356 -15.12 -1.32 12.93
CA GLN A 356 -14.18 -1.92 11.99
C GLN A 356 -14.91 -2.75 10.93
N ASP A 357 -15.76 -3.67 11.35
CA ASP A 357 -16.56 -4.51 10.45
C ASP A 357 -17.56 -3.66 9.65
N GLU A 358 -18.19 -2.67 10.29
CA GLU A 358 -19.09 -1.74 9.60
C GLU A 358 -18.36 -0.92 8.53
N LEU A 359 -17.10 -0.53 8.75
CA LEU A 359 -16.28 0.16 7.76
C LEU A 359 -15.98 -0.73 6.54
N ILE A 360 -15.70 -2.01 6.77
CA ILE A 360 -15.53 -3.00 5.68
C ILE A 360 -16.84 -3.19 4.91
N GLU A 361 -17.97 -3.27 5.60
CA GLU A 361 -19.29 -3.39 4.95
C GLU A 361 -19.65 -2.14 4.13
N ILE A 362 -19.37 -0.96 4.65
CA ILE A 362 -19.53 0.30 3.90
C ILE A 362 -18.68 0.26 2.61
N MET A 363 -17.43 -0.19 2.69
CA MET A 363 -16.58 -0.36 1.51
C MET A 363 -17.20 -1.33 0.49
N LYS A 364 -17.73 -2.49 0.93
CA LYS A 364 -18.40 -3.46 0.05
C LYS A 364 -19.67 -2.91 -0.60
N GLN A 365 -20.47 -2.16 0.16
CA GLN A 365 -21.75 -1.60 -0.30
C GLN A 365 -21.57 -0.43 -1.27
N THR A 366 -20.53 0.38 -1.06
CA THR A 366 -20.26 1.57 -1.87
C THR A 366 -19.44 1.26 -3.12
N ALA A 367 -18.79 0.09 -3.17
CA ALA A 367 -17.98 -0.33 -4.30
C ALA A 367 -18.72 -0.22 -5.63
N SER A 368 -18.07 0.39 -6.61
CA SER A 368 -18.64 0.66 -7.93
C SER A 368 -18.44 -0.55 -8.85
N LYS A 369 -19.42 -0.83 -9.71
CA LYS A 369 -19.29 -1.86 -10.74
C LYS A 369 -18.33 -1.37 -11.82
N HIS A 370 -17.28 -2.14 -12.13
CA HIS A 370 -16.39 -1.82 -13.23
C HIS A 370 -17.05 -2.16 -14.58
N PRO A 371 -16.86 -1.37 -15.67
CA PRO A 371 -17.48 -1.63 -16.97
C PRO A 371 -17.21 -3.02 -17.53
N MET A 372 -16.06 -3.62 -17.19
CA MET A 372 -15.67 -4.97 -17.63
C MET A 372 -16.08 -6.09 -16.67
N GLY A 373 -16.88 -5.79 -15.65
CA GLY A 373 -17.26 -6.73 -14.58
C GLY A 373 -16.39 -6.60 -13.33
N GLY A 374 -16.88 -7.13 -12.21
CA GLY A 374 -16.28 -6.98 -10.88
C GLY A 374 -16.62 -5.65 -10.19
N LYS A 375 -16.14 -5.50 -8.96
CA LYS A 375 -16.32 -4.30 -8.12
C LYS A 375 -14.98 -3.62 -7.88
N VAL A 376 -14.97 -2.30 -7.93
CA VAL A 376 -13.80 -1.44 -7.63
C VAL A 376 -14.13 -0.58 -6.42
N ILE A 377 -13.14 -0.32 -5.58
CA ILE A 377 -13.28 0.55 -4.43
C ILE A 377 -13.83 1.92 -4.85
N ASN A 378 -14.70 2.49 -4.02
CA ASN A 378 -15.27 3.82 -4.21
C ASN A 378 -14.91 4.70 -3.01
N PRO A 379 -13.71 5.35 -2.99
CA PRO A 379 -13.26 6.13 -1.85
C PRO A 379 -14.26 7.24 -1.46
N THR A 380 -14.79 7.98 -2.44
CA THR A 380 -15.80 9.02 -2.21
C THR A 380 -17.04 8.47 -1.52
N GLY A 381 -17.60 7.37 -2.03
CA GLY A 381 -18.78 6.73 -1.42
C GLY A 381 -18.54 6.26 0.02
N ILE A 382 -17.34 5.74 0.32
CA ILE A 382 -16.96 5.33 1.70
C ILE A 382 -16.96 6.56 2.63
N VAL A 383 -16.28 7.63 2.23
CA VAL A 383 -16.19 8.86 3.04
C VAL A 383 -17.57 9.48 3.27
N GLU A 384 -18.41 9.54 2.23
CA GLU A 384 -19.77 10.06 2.31
C GLU A 384 -20.63 9.25 3.29
N ARG A 385 -20.58 7.93 3.20
CA ARG A 385 -21.38 7.04 4.04
C ARG A 385 -20.95 7.12 5.50
N VAL A 386 -19.65 7.08 5.79
CA VAL A 386 -19.12 7.26 7.15
C VAL A 386 -19.50 8.64 7.70
N SER A 387 -19.36 9.70 6.90
CA SER A 387 -19.73 11.06 7.30
C SER A 387 -21.22 11.20 7.62
N GLN A 388 -22.09 10.54 6.86
CA GLN A 388 -23.53 10.55 7.13
C GLN A 388 -23.87 9.89 8.47
N ILE A 389 -23.25 8.73 8.75
CA ILE A 389 -23.45 8.01 10.02
C ILE A 389 -22.92 8.85 11.18
N ALA A 390 -21.69 9.38 11.07
CA ALA A 390 -21.08 10.21 12.10
C ALA A 390 -21.94 11.44 12.46
N ARG A 391 -22.43 12.18 11.46
CA ARG A 391 -23.34 13.33 11.70
C ARG A 391 -24.61 12.93 12.42
N THR A 392 -25.15 11.75 12.14
CA THR A 392 -26.37 11.26 12.80
C THR A 392 -26.08 10.99 14.28
N MET A 393 -24.95 10.35 14.58
CA MET A 393 -24.51 10.09 15.95
C MET A 393 -24.27 11.38 16.75
N GLU A 394 -23.64 12.40 16.13
CA GLU A 394 -23.43 13.70 16.77
C GLU A 394 -24.75 14.39 17.12
N MET A 395 -25.74 14.34 16.21
CA MET A 395 -27.06 14.90 16.47
C MET A 395 -27.80 14.18 17.59
N ASP A 396 -27.68 12.86 17.68
CA ASP A 396 -28.32 12.09 18.75
C ASP A 396 -27.67 12.38 20.12
N LEU A 397 -26.34 12.56 20.17
CA LEU A 397 -25.65 13.00 21.38
C LEU A 397 -26.13 14.38 21.85
N ILE A 398 -26.24 15.35 20.94
CA ILE A 398 -26.69 16.72 21.25
C ILE A 398 -28.13 16.70 21.78
N LYS A 399 -29.03 15.93 21.16
CA LYS A 399 -30.41 15.77 21.65
C LYS A 399 -30.46 15.15 23.04
N HIS A 400 -29.64 14.11 23.29
CA HIS A 400 -29.60 13.46 24.59
C HIS A 400 -29.12 14.43 25.68
N GLN A 401 -28.06 15.21 25.42
CA GLN A 401 -27.57 16.23 26.34
C GLN A 401 -28.62 17.32 26.62
N ALA A 402 -29.33 17.80 25.59
CA ALA A 402 -30.40 18.78 25.77
C ALA A 402 -31.53 18.26 26.67
N SER A 403 -31.93 17.00 26.51
CA SER A 403 -32.99 16.38 27.33
C SER A 403 -32.61 16.10 28.79
N GLN A 404 -31.32 16.15 29.14
CA GLN A 404 -30.84 15.98 30.53
C GLN A 404 -30.75 17.33 31.28
N HIS A 405 -30.95 18.45 30.58
CA HIS A 405 -30.92 19.80 31.12
C HIS A 405 -32.31 20.46 31.21
N GLU A 406 -33.36 19.77 30.77
CA GLU A 406 -34.78 20.06 31.04
C GLU A 406 -35.26 19.23 32.24
#